data_AF-A0A292Q5F0-F1
#
_entry.id   AF-A0A292Q5F0-F1
#
_cell.length_a   1.000
_cell.length_b   1.000
_cell.length_c   1.000
_cell.angle_alpha   90.00
_cell.angle_beta   90.00
_cell.angle_gamma   90.00
#
_symmetry.space_group_name_H-M   'P 1'
#
loop_
_entity.id
_entity.type
_entity.pdbx_description
1 polymer ?
#
loop_
_entity_poly.entity_id
_entity_poly.type
_entity_poly.pdbx_seq_one_letter_code
_entity_poly.pdbx_strand_id
1 'polypeptide(L)'
;MRTKLVPSGNAILLMLLMLFLLLLIPIVAAEESIYHCGDRIKELATNGSLPEEDIYWGAVDGLPSKAEYPVLLLTFAACEKHCGSGSTLHPWETTADTVTTWVLPLVGLVLQAPFESNNFRGTMLLVFRWLGSPIVSMMYIFWNIRVTRKCAIMADMSVGMGDHPRPPSGFSGLRDSLYLLSVVNQYQLNIWPGLREQDMEYILRVGLFDTGPEFQEMRGRVATNIRRERRRGTVQALVSLGWFLVALGISINKAFGDLGEDSSASNLALGLLVCWLPVLVAAAIVDRNPMDAGDVSAKLNECLRSIVMAIPRELYIPQGVTGNEILGGFAGQGRVHWHCGAASSILCTLEGLPDMGRGWLDIYENDHELTIAPSQRWQMIASSQGWQMTASFTLVCSCIIGAFILSYFTPTVGLGCRSAGYMIFGLNSFVCLFIEIGAWVFLPMGRRREAARWFLRLCEFTNFCWLMYIITAQTRGTYNNCRCKSSVWGGGGYVDFE
;
A
#
# COMPACT_ATOMS: atom_id res chain seq x y z
N MET A 1 22.65 -5.76 34.89
CA MET A 1 21.74 -5.15 33.90
C MET A 1 20.74 -6.21 33.45
N ARG A 2 19.47 -6.12 33.88
CA ARG A 2 18.39 -6.95 33.32
C ARG A 2 18.06 -6.40 31.93
N THR A 3 18.48 -7.11 30.89
CA THR A 3 17.91 -6.96 29.56
C THR A 3 16.43 -7.33 29.64
N LYS A 4 15.57 -6.32 29.79
CA LYS A 4 14.16 -6.50 29.46
C LYS A 4 14.13 -6.89 27.98
N LEU A 5 13.86 -8.16 27.70
CA LEU A 5 13.42 -8.58 26.37
C LEU A 5 12.11 -7.83 26.11
N VAL A 6 12.23 -6.69 25.43
CA VAL A 6 11.07 -5.96 24.93
C VAL A 6 10.53 -6.79 23.76
N PRO A 7 9.29 -7.29 23.83
CA PRO A 7 8.74 -8.07 22.73
C PRO A 7 8.71 -7.18 21.49
N SER A 8 9.41 -7.63 20.44
CA SER A 8 9.32 -7.01 19.12
C SER A 8 7.85 -6.97 18.69
N GLY A 9 7.37 -5.82 18.19
CA GLY A 9 6.01 -5.68 17.67
C GLY A 9 5.66 -6.72 16.59
N ASN A 10 6.67 -7.28 15.93
CA ASN A 10 6.51 -8.36 14.96
C ASN A 10 6.00 -9.66 15.61
N ALA A 11 6.32 -9.94 16.87
CA ALA A 11 5.85 -11.15 17.55
C ALA A 11 4.36 -11.08 17.89
N ILE A 12 3.84 -9.89 18.21
CA ILE A 12 2.41 -9.69 18.47
C ILE A 12 1.61 -9.66 17.16
N LEU A 13 2.15 -9.01 16.12
CA LEU A 13 1.61 -9.10 14.76
C LEU A 13 1.55 -10.56 14.29
N LEU A 14 2.63 -11.32 14.51
CA LEU A 14 2.69 -12.75 14.23
C LEU A 14 1.64 -13.51 15.04
N MET A 15 1.45 -13.22 16.34
CA MET A 15 0.40 -13.88 17.14
C MET A 15 -1.01 -13.56 16.67
N LEU A 16 -1.34 -12.31 16.34
CA LEU A 16 -2.66 -11.94 15.81
C LEU A 16 -2.91 -12.57 14.44
N LEU A 17 -1.86 -12.65 13.64
CA LEU A 17 -1.90 -13.27 12.33
C LEU A 17 -1.97 -14.80 12.42
N MET A 18 -1.35 -15.41 13.42
CA MET A 18 -1.54 -16.81 13.79
C MET A 18 -2.95 -17.05 14.33
N LEU A 19 -3.53 -16.10 15.08
CA LEU A 19 -4.93 -16.13 15.50
C LEU A 19 -5.88 -16.04 14.30
N PHE A 20 -5.52 -15.24 13.29
CA PHE A 20 -6.24 -15.18 12.01
C PHE A 20 -6.10 -16.49 11.21
N LEU A 21 -4.90 -17.09 11.17
CA LEU A 21 -4.70 -18.43 10.59
C LEU A 21 -5.51 -19.50 11.34
N LEU A 22 -5.65 -19.38 12.66
CA LEU A 22 -6.52 -20.23 13.49
C LEU A 22 -8.01 -20.00 13.14
N LEU A 23 -8.40 -18.78 12.80
CA LEU A 23 -9.72 -18.45 12.22
C LEU A 23 -9.90 -18.94 10.77
N LEU A 24 -8.90 -19.56 10.15
CA LEU A 24 -9.02 -20.21 8.85
C LEU A 24 -9.17 -21.74 8.97
N ILE A 25 -8.91 -22.33 10.15
CA ILE A 25 -9.16 -23.75 10.40
C ILE A 25 -10.67 -23.99 10.28
N PRO A 26 -11.13 -24.96 9.47
CA PRO A 26 -12.54 -25.29 9.36
C PRO A 26 -13.05 -25.84 10.70
N ILE A 27 -14.12 -25.26 11.21
CA ILE A 27 -14.95 -25.89 12.23
C ILE A 27 -15.78 -26.92 11.47
N VAL A 28 -15.67 -28.20 11.82
CA VAL A 28 -16.40 -29.30 11.17
C VAL A 28 -17.90 -28.97 11.20
N ALA A 29 -18.47 -28.59 10.07
CA ALA A 29 -19.91 -28.42 9.90
C ALA A 29 -20.44 -29.68 9.22
N ALA A 30 -21.33 -30.39 9.91
CA ALA A 30 -21.90 -31.67 9.52
C ALA A 30 -23.10 -31.52 8.57
N GLU A 31 -22.97 -30.69 7.53
CA GLU A 31 -24.03 -30.48 6.53
C GLU A 31 -23.59 -31.08 5.18
N GLU A 32 -24.54 -31.62 4.42
CA GLU A 32 -24.28 -32.28 3.12
C GLU A 32 -23.62 -31.29 2.15
N SER A 33 -22.52 -31.69 1.51
CA SER A 33 -21.76 -30.83 0.58
C SER A 33 -22.62 -30.46 -0.63
N ILE A 34 -22.60 -29.20 -1.06
CA ILE A 34 -23.38 -28.70 -2.20
C ILE A 34 -23.01 -29.44 -3.49
N TYR A 35 -21.78 -29.96 -3.54
CA TYR A 35 -21.28 -30.79 -4.62
C TYR A 35 -21.94 -32.18 -4.63
N HIS A 36 -22.06 -32.83 -3.46
CA HIS A 36 -22.82 -34.08 -3.35
C HIS A 36 -24.30 -33.89 -3.69
N CYS A 37 -24.88 -32.75 -3.31
CA CYS A 37 -26.23 -32.41 -3.75
C CYS A 37 -26.31 -32.25 -5.27
N GLY A 38 -25.32 -31.58 -5.89
CA GLY A 38 -25.21 -31.44 -7.34
C GLY A 38 -25.16 -32.79 -8.06
N ASP A 39 -24.35 -33.73 -7.57
CA ASP A 39 -24.25 -35.09 -8.12
C ASP A 39 -25.59 -35.84 -8.03
N ARG A 40 -26.28 -35.73 -6.87
CA ARG A 40 -27.61 -36.30 -6.67
C ARG A 40 -28.64 -35.70 -7.63
N ILE A 41 -28.59 -34.39 -7.86
CA ILE A 41 -29.50 -33.71 -8.79
C ILE A 41 -29.22 -34.13 -10.24
N LYS A 42 -27.95 -34.30 -10.63
CA LYS A 42 -27.57 -34.86 -11.93
C LYS A 42 -28.14 -36.28 -12.09
N GLU A 43 -28.05 -37.11 -11.06
CA GLU A 43 -28.64 -38.46 -11.06
C GLU A 43 -30.18 -38.43 -11.18
N LEU A 44 -30.85 -37.55 -10.44
CA LEU A 44 -32.31 -37.37 -10.51
C LEU A 44 -32.77 -36.91 -11.89
N ALA A 45 -32.00 -36.04 -12.54
CA ALA A 45 -32.24 -35.58 -13.91
C ALA A 45 -32.06 -36.72 -14.91
N THR A 46 -31.00 -37.53 -14.80
CA THR A 46 -30.80 -38.71 -15.67
C THR A 46 -31.88 -39.77 -15.51
N ASN A 47 -32.45 -39.90 -14.31
CA ASN A 47 -33.53 -40.84 -14.00
C ASN A 47 -34.93 -40.30 -14.36
N GLY A 48 -35.05 -39.06 -14.87
CA GLY A 48 -36.33 -38.44 -15.22
C GLY A 48 -37.23 -38.12 -14.01
N SER A 49 -36.64 -38.09 -12.81
CA SER A 49 -37.35 -37.87 -11.54
C SER A 49 -37.33 -36.42 -11.07
N LEU A 50 -36.58 -35.56 -11.76
CA LEU A 50 -36.50 -34.14 -11.47
C LEU A 50 -37.72 -33.41 -12.09
N PRO A 51 -38.53 -32.67 -11.30
CA PRO A 51 -39.66 -31.91 -11.82
C PRO A 51 -39.24 -30.88 -12.88
N GLU A 52 -40.00 -30.72 -13.96
CA GLU A 52 -39.69 -29.74 -15.01
C GLU A 52 -39.67 -28.30 -14.50
N GLU A 53 -40.45 -27.99 -13.46
CA GLU A 53 -40.49 -26.69 -12.77
C GLU A 53 -39.22 -26.37 -11.97
N ASP A 54 -38.42 -27.38 -11.61
CA ASP A 54 -37.18 -27.20 -10.88
C ASP A 54 -36.01 -26.84 -11.84
N ILE A 55 -36.16 -27.13 -13.14
CA ILE A 55 -35.18 -26.87 -14.20
C ILE A 55 -35.32 -25.42 -14.72
N TYR A 56 -34.18 -24.75 -14.88
CA TYR A 56 -34.13 -23.41 -15.45
C TYR A 56 -34.10 -23.46 -16.99
N TRP A 57 -35.18 -22.99 -17.61
CA TRP A 57 -35.33 -22.88 -19.08
C TRP A 57 -35.14 -21.47 -19.63
N GLY A 58 -34.77 -20.52 -18.77
CA GLY A 58 -34.59 -19.13 -19.17
C GLY A 58 -33.38 -18.92 -20.08
N ALA A 59 -33.24 -17.70 -20.61
CA ALA A 59 -32.04 -17.32 -21.33
C ALA A 59 -30.82 -17.44 -20.39
N VAL A 60 -29.76 -18.08 -20.90
CA VAL A 60 -28.48 -18.23 -20.21
C VAL A 60 -27.54 -17.20 -20.83
N ASP A 61 -27.16 -16.21 -20.05
CA ASP A 61 -26.22 -15.19 -20.51
C ASP A 61 -24.85 -15.84 -20.81
N GLY A 62 -24.34 -15.63 -22.03
CA GLY A 62 -23.02 -16.13 -22.46
C GLY A 62 -23.01 -17.40 -23.30
N LEU A 63 -24.12 -18.14 -23.40
CA LEU A 63 -24.26 -19.29 -24.31
C LEU A 63 -25.18 -18.95 -25.50
N PRO A 64 -24.80 -19.25 -26.75
CA PRO A 64 -25.73 -19.17 -27.87
C PRO A 64 -26.88 -20.18 -27.63
N SER A 65 -28.12 -19.80 -27.94
CA SER A 65 -29.35 -20.53 -27.54
C SER A 65 -29.53 -21.95 -28.12
N LYS A 66 -28.47 -22.52 -28.72
CA LYS A 66 -28.38 -23.87 -29.24
C LYS A 66 -27.04 -24.47 -28.83
N ALA A 67 -26.84 -24.70 -27.54
CA ALA A 67 -25.77 -25.59 -27.09
C ALA A 67 -26.21 -27.05 -27.37
N GLU A 68 -25.33 -27.82 -27.99
CA GLU A 68 -25.54 -29.21 -28.43
C GLU A 68 -25.62 -30.21 -27.23
N TYR A 69 -25.37 -29.71 -26.01
CA TYR A 69 -25.52 -30.42 -24.75
C TYR A 69 -26.29 -29.52 -23.76
N PRO A 70 -27.41 -29.98 -23.18
CA PRO A 70 -28.13 -29.21 -22.16
C PRO A 70 -27.34 -29.25 -20.84
N VAL A 71 -26.65 -28.16 -20.54
CA VAL A 71 -26.11 -27.92 -19.18
C VAL A 71 -27.29 -27.93 -18.21
N LEU A 72 -27.23 -28.75 -17.16
CA LEU A 72 -28.32 -28.86 -16.18
C LEU A 72 -28.32 -27.65 -15.25
N LEU A 73 -29.20 -26.70 -15.54
CA LEU A 73 -29.34 -25.46 -14.76
C LEU A 73 -30.55 -25.57 -13.85
N LEU A 74 -30.37 -25.28 -12.58
CA LEU A 74 -31.43 -25.40 -11.57
C LEU A 74 -31.89 -24.02 -11.12
N THR A 75 -33.19 -23.80 -10.93
CA THR A 75 -33.68 -22.51 -10.38
C THR A 75 -33.20 -22.31 -8.94
N PHE A 76 -33.06 -21.06 -8.49
CA PHE A 76 -32.69 -20.77 -7.09
C PHE A 76 -33.62 -21.45 -6.07
N ALA A 77 -34.93 -21.41 -6.29
CA ALA A 77 -35.92 -22.01 -5.39
C ALA A 77 -35.78 -23.55 -5.34
N ALA A 78 -35.49 -24.18 -6.48
CA ALA A 78 -35.23 -25.61 -6.53
C ALA A 78 -33.90 -25.98 -5.85
N CYS A 79 -32.87 -25.14 -5.95
CA CYS A 79 -31.61 -25.36 -5.23
C CYS A 79 -31.83 -25.34 -3.71
N GLU A 80 -32.56 -24.35 -3.18
CA GLU A 80 -32.87 -24.31 -1.74
C GLU A 80 -33.75 -25.49 -1.30
N LYS A 81 -34.67 -25.94 -2.16
CA LYS A 81 -35.55 -27.09 -1.91
C LYS A 81 -34.77 -28.41 -1.82
N HIS A 82 -33.81 -28.64 -2.72
CA HIS A 82 -33.08 -29.90 -2.82
C HIS A 82 -31.77 -29.94 -2.03
N CYS A 83 -31.08 -28.82 -1.90
CA CYS A 83 -29.77 -28.71 -1.25
C CYS A 83 -29.78 -27.93 0.08
N GLY A 84 -30.89 -27.28 0.42
CA GLY A 84 -30.98 -26.43 1.61
C GLY A 84 -30.38 -25.03 1.42
N SER A 85 -30.48 -24.21 2.47
CA SER A 85 -29.96 -22.84 2.50
C SER A 85 -28.59 -22.71 3.18
N GLY A 86 -28.07 -23.81 3.73
CA GLY A 86 -26.79 -23.88 4.42
C GLY A 86 -25.60 -23.56 3.51
N SER A 87 -24.49 -23.15 4.12
CA SER A 87 -23.21 -22.95 3.42
C SER A 87 -22.32 -24.15 3.60
N THR A 88 -21.80 -24.70 2.50
CA THR A 88 -20.97 -25.89 2.55
C THR A 88 -19.50 -25.52 2.53
N LEU A 89 -18.79 -25.89 3.60
CA LEU A 89 -17.36 -25.61 3.72
C LEU A 89 -16.56 -26.38 2.66
N HIS A 90 -15.46 -25.80 2.21
CA HIS A 90 -14.53 -26.49 1.32
C HIS A 90 -13.89 -27.70 2.02
N PRO A 91 -13.60 -28.79 1.27
CA PRO A 91 -12.70 -29.83 1.74
C PRO A 91 -11.34 -29.23 2.14
N TRP A 92 -10.67 -29.87 3.11
CA TRP A 92 -9.37 -29.40 3.59
C TRP A 92 -8.34 -29.26 2.46
N GLU A 93 -8.37 -30.13 1.45
CA GLU A 93 -7.46 -30.09 0.30
C GLU A 93 -7.58 -28.76 -0.46
N THR A 94 -8.80 -28.36 -0.85
CA THR A 94 -9.05 -27.08 -1.53
C THR A 94 -8.71 -25.89 -0.63
N THR A 95 -9.08 -25.93 0.65
CA THR A 95 -8.74 -24.87 1.60
C THR A 95 -7.22 -24.74 1.78
N ALA A 96 -6.49 -25.85 1.88
CA ALA A 96 -5.04 -25.86 2.02
C ALA A 96 -4.36 -25.31 0.76
N ASP A 97 -4.87 -25.62 -0.43
CA ASP A 97 -4.38 -25.02 -1.68
C ASP A 97 -4.58 -23.50 -1.70
N THR A 98 -5.77 -22.98 -1.33
CA THR A 98 -6.00 -21.53 -1.25
C THR A 98 -5.09 -20.86 -0.19
N VAL A 99 -4.95 -21.50 0.98
CA VAL A 99 -4.10 -20.99 2.07
C VAL A 99 -2.64 -20.92 1.65
N THR A 100 -2.11 -21.98 1.03
CA THR A 100 -0.70 -22.05 0.63
C THR A 100 -0.39 -21.15 -0.58
N THR A 101 -1.35 -20.98 -1.49
CA THR A 101 -1.18 -20.19 -2.71
C THR A 101 -1.32 -18.70 -2.47
N TRP A 102 -2.27 -18.28 -1.63
CA TRP A 102 -2.61 -16.86 -1.46
C TRP A 102 -2.42 -16.37 -0.03
N VAL A 103 -2.97 -17.05 0.98
CA VAL A 103 -2.97 -16.52 2.35
C VAL A 103 -1.56 -16.46 2.95
N LEU A 104 -0.82 -17.57 2.96
CA LEU A 104 0.52 -17.63 3.54
C LEU A 104 1.51 -16.69 2.84
N PRO A 105 1.51 -16.59 1.50
CA PRO A 105 2.33 -15.60 0.81
C PRO A 105 1.96 -14.16 1.18
N LEU A 106 0.67 -13.79 1.19
CA LEU A 106 0.23 -12.44 1.56
C LEU A 106 0.63 -12.09 2.99
N VAL A 107 0.42 -13.02 3.91
CA VAL A 107 0.91 -12.96 5.29
C VAL A 107 2.42 -12.70 5.32
N GLY A 108 3.19 -13.51 4.60
CA GLY A 108 4.65 -13.38 4.55
C GLY A 108 5.09 -12.02 4.02
N LEU A 109 4.36 -11.48 3.04
CA LEU A 109 4.62 -10.19 2.45
C LEU A 109 4.30 -9.02 3.41
N VAL A 110 3.19 -9.11 4.15
CA VAL A 110 2.87 -8.15 5.23
C VAL A 110 3.91 -8.24 6.35
N LEU A 111 4.37 -9.43 6.73
CA LEU A 111 5.41 -9.58 7.76
C LEU A 111 6.78 -9.01 7.33
N GLN A 112 7.07 -9.01 6.03
CA GLN A 112 8.27 -8.38 5.46
C GLN A 112 8.12 -6.86 5.30
N ALA A 113 6.93 -6.32 5.51
CA ALA A 113 6.70 -4.90 5.37
C ALA A 113 7.58 -4.10 6.35
N PRO A 114 8.08 -2.94 5.92
CA PRO A 114 8.99 -2.12 6.70
C PRO A 114 8.28 -1.36 7.85
N PHE A 115 7.90 -2.09 8.90
CA PHE A 115 7.28 -1.53 10.10
C PHE A 115 8.29 -0.89 11.06
N GLU A 116 7.79 0.03 11.90
CA GLU A 116 8.58 0.64 12.96
C GLU A 116 8.74 -0.34 14.13
N SER A 117 9.95 -0.43 14.68
CA SER A 117 10.19 -1.19 15.91
C SER A 117 9.44 -0.57 17.09
N ASN A 118 8.86 -1.42 17.93
CA ASN A 118 8.27 -1.04 19.22
C ASN A 118 7.05 -0.08 19.16
N ASN A 119 6.43 0.13 17.99
CA ASN A 119 5.23 0.95 17.82
C ASN A 119 4.04 0.12 17.29
N PHE A 120 3.48 -0.75 18.13
CA PHE A 120 2.41 -1.66 17.73
C PHE A 120 1.17 -0.92 17.20
N ARG A 121 0.75 0.16 17.87
CA ARG A 121 -0.43 0.94 17.47
C ARG A 121 -0.22 1.62 16.12
N GLY A 122 0.97 2.20 15.89
CA GLY A 122 1.33 2.80 14.60
C GLY A 122 1.35 1.76 13.49
N THR A 123 1.91 0.58 13.74
CA THR A 123 1.94 -0.54 12.80
C THR A 123 0.54 -1.03 12.43
N MET A 124 -0.36 -1.20 13.40
CA MET A 124 -1.75 -1.61 13.13
C MET A 124 -2.50 -0.58 12.29
N LEU A 125 -2.39 0.71 12.64
CA LEU A 125 -3.02 1.78 11.87
C LEU A 125 -2.48 1.84 10.43
N LEU A 126 -1.19 1.56 10.24
CA LEU A 126 -0.60 1.48 8.91
C LEU A 126 -1.14 0.30 8.11
N VAL A 127 -1.26 -0.88 8.73
CA VAL A 127 -1.84 -2.07 8.08
C VAL A 127 -3.29 -1.80 7.65
N PHE A 128 -4.11 -1.22 8.53
CA PHE A 128 -5.49 -0.86 8.19
C PHE A 128 -5.55 0.13 7.03
N ARG A 129 -4.62 1.09 7.00
CA ARG A 129 -4.55 2.06 5.92
C ARG A 129 -4.09 1.45 4.60
N TRP A 130 -3.02 0.67 4.60
CA TRP A 130 -2.49 0.01 3.40
C TRP A 130 -3.50 -0.95 2.79
N LEU A 131 -4.16 -1.76 3.63
CA LEU A 131 -5.09 -2.78 3.16
C LEU A 131 -6.51 -2.25 2.95
N GLY A 132 -6.93 -1.25 3.72
CA GLY A 132 -8.25 -0.64 3.63
C GLY A 132 -8.35 0.51 2.64
N SER A 133 -7.25 1.19 2.31
CA SER A 133 -7.19 2.26 1.30
C SER A 133 -5.94 2.12 0.41
N PRO A 134 -5.82 1.02 -0.36
CA PRO A 134 -4.63 0.74 -1.15
C PRO A 134 -4.30 1.84 -2.17
N ILE A 135 -5.32 2.46 -2.77
CA ILE A 135 -5.15 3.54 -3.76
C ILE A 135 -4.46 4.76 -3.12
N VAL A 136 -4.98 5.21 -1.98
CA VAL A 136 -4.46 6.38 -1.25
C VAL A 136 -3.07 6.08 -0.70
N SER A 137 -2.87 4.89 -0.16
CA SER A 137 -1.57 4.46 0.38
C SER A 137 -0.48 4.45 -0.70
N MET A 138 -0.75 3.84 -1.86
CA MET A 138 0.17 3.88 -3.00
C MET A 138 0.44 5.30 -3.49
N MET A 139 -0.58 6.15 -3.54
CA MET A 139 -0.43 7.54 -3.99
C MET A 139 0.62 8.29 -3.16
N TYR A 140 0.57 8.18 -1.82
CA TYR A 140 1.55 8.81 -0.94
C TYR A 140 2.94 8.16 -1.03
N ILE A 141 3.03 6.85 -1.22
CA ILE A 141 4.32 6.17 -1.39
C ILE A 141 4.97 6.62 -2.71
N PHE A 142 4.22 6.64 -3.81
CA PHE A 142 4.70 7.12 -5.11
C PHE A 142 5.05 8.60 -5.08
N TRP A 143 4.35 9.38 -4.25
CA TRP A 143 4.72 10.77 -3.95
C TRP A 143 6.16 10.87 -3.45
N ASN A 144 6.48 10.18 -2.36
CA ASN A 144 7.82 10.23 -1.77
C ASN A 144 8.90 9.64 -2.68
N ILE A 145 8.58 8.58 -3.44
CA ILE A 145 9.52 7.99 -4.41
C ILE A 145 9.88 9.01 -5.51
N ARG A 146 8.92 9.80 -6.00
CA ARG A 146 9.22 10.87 -6.98
C ARG A 146 10.10 11.96 -6.38
N VAL A 147 9.86 12.39 -5.15
CA VAL A 147 10.70 13.38 -4.48
C VAL A 147 12.13 12.86 -4.35
N THR A 148 12.28 11.59 -3.96
CA THR A 148 13.58 10.91 -3.92
C THR A 148 14.24 10.85 -5.30
N ARG A 149 13.47 10.53 -6.35
CA ARG A 149 13.93 10.51 -7.74
C ARG A 149 14.41 11.89 -8.19
N LYS A 150 13.69 12.97 -7.86
CA LYS A 150 14.10 14.35 -8.17
C LYS A 150 15.43 14.68 -7.51
N CYS A 151 15.61 14.35 -6.23
CA CYS A 151 16.89 14.55 -5.54
C CYS A 151 18.04 13.79 -6.23
N ALA A 152 17.80 12.55 -6.66
CA ALA A 152 18.79 11.74 -7.36
C ALA A 152 19.14 12.31 -8.75
N ILE A 153 18.15 12.77 -9.51
CA ILE A 153 18.35 13.40 -10.82
C ILE A 153 19.13 14.73 -10.66
N MET A 154 18.79 15.56 -9.67
CA MET A 154 19.53 16.79 -9.41
C MET A 154 20.99 16.53 -9.06
N ALA A 155 21.26 15.48 -8.26
CA ALA A 155 22.62 15.06 -7.96
C ALA A 155 23.36 14.63 -9.23
N ASP A 156 22.74 13.81 -10.09
CA ASP A 156 23.34 13.37 -11.36
C ASP A 156 23.60 14.53 -12.34
N MET A 157 22.66 15.49 -12.42
CA MET A 157 22.80 16.67 -13.27
C MET A 157 23.86 17.65 -12.77
N SER A 158 24.34 17.54 -11.54
CA SER A 158 25.37 18.45 -11.03
C SER A 158 26.71 18.33 -11.76
N VAL A 159 26.97 17.20 -12.41
CA VAL A 159 28.23 16.93 -13.13
C VAL A 159 27.99 16.66 -14.62
N GLY A 160 29.06 16.78 -15.42
CA GLY A 160 29.06 16.42 -16.83
C GLY A 160 28.70 14.96 -17.07
N MET A 161 28.27 14.62 -18.29
CA MET A 161 27.96 13.23 -18.64
C MET A 161 29.22 12.37 -18.59
N GLY A 162 29.22 11.33 -17.76
CA GLY A 162 30.35 10.43 -17.59
C GLY A 162 31.41 10.92 -16.58
N ASP A 163 31.22 12.09 -16.00
CA ASP A 163 32.11 12.60 -14.96
C ASP A 163 31.82 11.93 -13.61
N HIS A 164 32.85 11.36 -13.01
CA HIS A 164 32.79 10.72 -11.70
C HIS A 164 33.87 11.29 -10.78
N PRO A 165 33.70 12.54 -10.30
CA PRO A 165 34.68 13.17 -9.44
C PRO A 165 34.92 12.36 -8.17
N ARG A 166 36.20 12.08 -7.86
CA ARG A 166 36.59 11.27 -6.71
C ARG A 166 36.38 12.04 -5.40
N PRO A 167 35.98 11.37 -4.31
CA PRO A 167 35.95 12.01 -2.99
C PRO A 167 37.38 12.34 -2.50
N PRO A 168 37.59 13.44 -1.75
CA PRO A 168 36.62 14.49 -1.43
C PRO A 168 36.44 15.48 -2.60
N SER A 169 35.20 15.84 -2.91
CA SER A 169 34.83 16.83 -3.95
C SER A 169 33.54 17.56 -3.57
N GLY A 170 33.29 18.77 -4.10
CA GLY A 170 32.01 19.47 -3.86
C GLY A 170 30.80 18.64 -4.29
N PHE A 171 30.94 17.82 -5.34
CA PHE A 171 29.95 16.81 -5.72
C PHE A 171 29.58 15.86 -4.58
N SER A 172 30.56 15.38 -3.81
CA SER A 172 30.30 14.49 -2.68
C SER A 172 29.47 15.19 -1.60
N GLY A 173 29.75 16.48 -1.33
CA GLY A 173 28.96 17.31 -0.42
C GLY A 173 27.52 17.48 -0.91
N LEU A 174 27.35 17.88 -2.17
CA LEU A 174 26.03 18.11 -2.77
C LEU A 174 25.17 16.84 -2.83
N ARG A 175 25.77 15.70 -3.20
CA ARG A 175 25.10 14.39 -3.18
C ARG A 175 24.65 14.00 -1.77
N ASP A 176 25.44 14.34 -0.76
CA ASP A 176 25.11 14.10 0.65
C ASP A 176 23.94 14.99 1.09
N SER A 177 23.93 16.27 0.69
CA SER A 177 22.83 17.21 0.90
C SER A 177 21.51 16.74 0.29
N LEU A 178 21.50 16.39 -1.00
CA LEU A 178 20.29 15.93 -1.71
C LEU A 178 19.80 14.57 -1.18
N TYR A 179 20.71 13.70 -0.74
CA TYR A 179 20.33 12.46 -0.08
C TYR A 179 19.66 12.73 1.27
N LEU A 180 20.25 13.58 2.13
CA LEU A 180 19.66 13.95 3.41
C LEU A 180 18.32 14.66 3.23
N LEU A 181 18.18 15.52 2.21
CA LEU A 181 16.93 16.17 1.84
C LEU A 181 15.83 15.14 1.55
N SER A 182 16.14 14.07 0.81
CA SER A 182 15.19 12.98 0.54
C SER A 182 14.76 12.25 1.81
N VAL A 183 15.64 12.12 2.81
CA VAL A 183 15.34 11.50 4.11
C VAL A 183 14.50 12.43 4.98
N VAL A 184 14.87 13.71 5.08
CA VAL A 184 14.12 14.75 5.81
C VAL A 184 12.68 14.86 5.30
N ASN A 185 12.46 14.69 4.00
CA ASN A 185 11.11 14.68 3.42
C ASN A 185 10.16 13.64 4.05
N GLN A 186 10.70 12.57 4.63
CA GLN A 186 9.92 11.49 5.22
C GLN A 186 9.49 11.77 6.67
N TYR A 187 9.86 12.92 7.23
CA TYR A 187 9.54 13.33 8.60
C TYR A 187 8.62 14.54 8.62
N GLN A 188 7.77 14.63 9.65
CA GLN A 188 7.03 15.84 9.94
C GLN A 188 7.98 16.94 10.44
N LEU A 189 7.69 18.19 10.09
CA LEU A 189 8.38 19.33 10.68
C LEU A 189 7.59 19.82 11.90
N ASN A 190 8.24 19.85 13.05
CA ASN A 190 7.65 20.44 14.25
C ASN A 190 7.86 21.96 14.19
N ILE A 191 6.82 22.69 13.79
CA ILE A 191 6.86 24.15 13.78
C ILE A 191 6.97 24.65 15.22
N TRP A 192 8.08 25.29 15.56
CA TRP A 192 8.24 25.88 16.88
C TRP A 192 7.24 27.02 17.08
N PRO A 193 6.60 27.12 18.26
CA PRO A 193 5.67 28.20 18.54
C PRO A 193 6.40 29.55 18.42
N GLY A 194 5.98 30.37 17.46
CA GLY A 194 6.55 31.69 17.19
C GLY A 194 7.52 31.77 15.99
N LEU A 195 7.91 30.64 15.38
CA LEU A 195 8.71 30.63 14.15
C LEU A 195 7.81 30.52 12.91
N ARG A 196 8.11 31.25 11.83
CA ARG A 196 7.39 31.10 10.56
C ARG A 196 7.89 29.85 9.82
N GLU A 197 7.06 29.27 8.97
CA GLU A 197 7.44 28.15 8.09
C GLU A 197 8.68 28.47 7.23
N GLN A 198 8.81 29.74 6.82
CA GLN A 198 9.93 30.24 6.01
C GLN A 198 11.26 30.18 6.77
N ASP A 199 11.23 30.43 8.08
CA ASP A 199 12.44 30.44 8.91
C ASP A 199 12.99 29.02 9.10
N MET A 200 12.10 28.02 9.20
CA MET A 200 12.51 26.61 9.24
C MET A 200 13.07 26.13 7.90
N GLU A 201 12.47 26.56 6.79
CA GLU A 201 12.98 26.25 5.47
C GLU A 201 14.37 26.84 5.28
N TYR A 202 14.60 28.06 5.75
CA TYR A 202 15.93 28.68 5.77
C TYR A 202 16.93 27.85 6.59
N ILE A 203 16.57 27.43 7.81
CA ILE A 203 17.44 26.56 8.64
C ILE A 203 17.79 25.26 7.91
N LEU A 204 16.81 24.63 7.25
CA LEU A 204 17.03 23.41 6.48
C LEU A 204 17.93 23.66 5.26
N ARG A 205 17.78 24.79 4.56
CA ARG A 205 18.62 25.14 3.42
C ARG A 205 20.05 25.42 3.83
N VAL A 206 20.28 26.21 4.86
CA VAL A 206 21.62 26.45 5.43
C VAL A 206 22.22 25.12 5.87
N GLY A 207 21.49 24.35 6.69
CA GLY A 207 22.01 23.09 7.21
C GLY A 207 22.35 22.08 6.12
N LEU A 208 21.57 22.01 5.05
CA LEU A 208 21.77 21.08 3.95
C LEU A 208 22.77 21.58 2.90
N PHE A 209 22.81 22.86 2.56
CA PHE A 209 23.54 23.36 1.38
C PHE A 209 24.71 24.31 1.69
N ASP A 210 24.96 24.65 2.96
CA ASP A 210 26.13 25.48 3.31
C ASP A 210 27.46 24.75 2.98
N THR A 211 28.34 25.42 2.25
CA THR A 211 29.62 24.87 1.75
C THR A 211 30.77 24.94 2.76
N GLY A 212 30.52 25.44 3.98
CA GLY A 212 31.48 25.48 5.07
C GLY A 212 32.03 24.09 5.42
N PRO A 213 33.36 23.95 5.63
CA PRO A 213 34.00 22.65 5.79
C PRO A 213 33.47 21.86 7.00
N GLU A 214 33.17 22.55 8.11
CA GLU A 214 32.59 21.93 9.31
C GLU A 214 31.20 21.34 9.04
N PHE A 215 30.33 22.09 8.35
CA PHE A 215 28.99 21.63 7.99
C PHE A 215 29.03 20.47 7.00
N GLN A 216 29.92 20.54 6.02
CA GLN A 216 30.09 19.48 5.03
C GLN A 216 30.60 18.18 5.67
N GLU A 217 31.53 18.24 6.63
CA GLU A 217 32.01 17.06 7.35
C GLU A 217 30.88 16.44 8.20
N MET A 218 30.13 17.25 8.94
CA MET A 218 29.00 16.79 9.75
C MET A 218 27.92 16.11 8.90
N ARG A 219 27.51 16.75 7.80
CA ARG A 219 26.57 16.16 6.84
C ARG A 219 27.09 14.87 6.24
N GLY A 220 28.36 14.85 5.81
CA GLY A 220 28.95 13.68 5.19
C GLY A 220 29.00 12.47 6.13
N ARG A 221 29.29 12.70 7.41
CA ARG A 221 29.26 11.67 8.45
C ARG A 221 27.87 11.08 8.64
N VAL A 222 26.86 11.93 8.78
CA VAL A 222 25.46 11.53 8.97
C VAL A 222 24.93 10.80 7.72
N ALA A 223 25.16 11.36 6.52
CA ALA A 223 24.74 10.77 5.25
C ALA A 223 25.37 9.40 5.02
N THR A 224 26.68 9.25 5.29
CA THR A 224 27.38 7.97 5.12
C THR A 224 26.83 6.91 6.07
N ASN A 225 26.54 7.27 7.32
CA ASN A 225 25.97 6.33 8.29
C ASN A 225 24.58 5.86 7.86
N ILE A 226 23.70 6.81 7.56
CA ILE A 226 22.30 6.59 7.12
C ILE A 226 22.27 5.74 5.83
N ARG A 227 23.11 6.00 4.84
CA ARG A 227 23.20 5.18 3.61
C ARG A 227 23.60 3.74 3.88
N ARG A 228 24.60 3.54 4.75
CA ARG A 228 25.11 2.21 5.08
C ARG A 228 24.03 1.36 5.75
N GLU A 229 23.26 1.97 6.66
CA GLU A 229 22.11 1.34 7.31
C GLU A 229 21.00 1.00 6.29
N ARG A 230 20.70 1.92 5.36
CA ARG A 230 19.68 1.69 4.31
C ARG A 230 20.05 0.53 3.41
N ARG A 231 21.31 0.48 2.94
CA ARG A 231 21.80 -0.59 2.05
C ARG A 231 21.63 -1.97 2.69
N ARG A 232 21.96 -2.11 3.98
CA ARG A 232 21.82 -3.39 4.70
C ARG A 232 20.36 -3.84 4.79
N GLY A 233 19.45 -2.94 5.14
CA GLY A 233 18.03 -3.28 5.30
C GLY A 233 17.27 -3.46 3.98
N THR A 234 17.44 -2.54 3.03
CA THR A 234 16.69 -2.54 1.76
C THR A 234 17.13 -3.67 0.83
N VAL A 235 18.43 -3.96 0.71
CA VAL A 235 18.90 -5.02 -0.20
C VAL A 235 18.36 -6.39 0.25
N GLN A 236 18.42 -6.69 1.54
CA GLN A 236 17.87 -7.94 2.07
C GLN A 236 16.36 -8.06 1.81
N ALA A 237 15.60 -6.98 2.07
CA ALA A 237 14.15 -6.97 1.86
C ALA A 237 13.77 -7.08 0.37
N LEU A 238 14.55 -6.49 -0.54
CA LEU A 238 14.31 -6.63 -1.98
C LEU A 238 14.64 -8.03 -2.49
N VAL A 239 15.69 -8.68 -1.96
CA VAL A 239 16.01 -10.08 -2.30
C VAL A 239 14.91 -11.01 -1.81
N SER A 240 14.41 -10.83 -0.59
CA SER A 240 13.29 -11.65 -0.07
C SER A 240 12.01 -11.42 -0.86
N LEU A 241 11.73 -10.17 -1.26
CA LEU A 241 10.61 -9.85 -2.13
C LEU A 241 10.77 -10.46 -3.52
N GLY A 242 11.97 -10.47 -4.09
CA GLY A 242 12.26 -11.13 -5.36
C GLY A 242 11.95 -12.63 -5.31
N TRP A 243 12.37 -13.31 -4.24
CA TRP A 243 12.03 -14.72 -4.01
C TRP A 243 10.53 -14.94 -3.86
N PHE A 244 9.84 -14.05 -3.13
CA PHE A 244 8.38 -14.07 -3.01
C PHE A 244 7.71 -13.98 -4.38
N LEU A 245 8.15 -13.08 -5.26
CA LEU A 245 7.55 -12.92 -6.60
C LEU A 245 7.76 -14.15 -7.48
N VAL A 246 8.90 -14.83 -7.34
CA VAL A 246 9.14 -16.12 -8.00
C VAL A 246 8.17 -17.18 -7.50
N ALA A 247 8.01 -17.31 -6.18
CA ALA A 247 7.06 -18.25 -5.59
C ALA A 247 5.61 -17.95 -6.04
N LEU A 248 5.22 -16.67 -6.03
CA LEU A 248 3.93 -16.22 -6.53
C LEU A 248 3.73 -16.56 -8.01
N GLY A 249 4.75 -16.37 -8.85
CA GLY A 249 4.71 -16.74 -10.26
C GLY A 249 4.50 -18.23 -10.48
N ILE A 250 5.13 -19.09 -9.68
CA ILE A 250 4.93 -20.54 -9.72
C ILE A 250 3.50 -20.90 -9.28
N SER A 251 3.02 -20.29 -8.19
CA SER A 251 1.65 -20.45 -7.69
C SER A 251 0.60 -20.04 -8.73
N ILE A 252 0.84 -18.93 -9.42
CA ILE A 252 0.02 -18.46 -10.54
C ILE A 252 0.02 -19.50 -11.67
N ASN A 253 1.20 -19.98 -12.08
CA ASN A 253 1.30 -20.98 -13.14
C ASN A 253 0.57 -22.29 -12.78
N LYS A 254 0.64 -22.73 -11.51
CA LYS A 254 -0.14 -23.88 -11.02
C LYS A 254 -1.64 -23.60 -11.15
N ALA A 255 -2.10 -22.42 -10.74
CA ALA A 255 -3.51 -22.05 -10.83
C ALA A 255 -4.05 -21.94 -12.27
N PHE A 256 -3.20 -21.56 -13.23
CA PHE A 256 -3.54 -21.49 -14.66
C PHE A 256 -3.30 -22.82 -15.41
N GLY A 257 -2.70 -23.84 -14.79
CA GLY A 257 -2.47 -25.14 -15.41
C GLY A 257 -3.74 -25.98 -15.54
N ASP A 258 -4.66 -25.85 -14.57
CA ASP A 258 -5.91 -26.61 -14.47
C ASP A 258 -7.13 -25.73 -14.85
N LEU A 259 -7.12 -25.19 -16.07
CA LEU A 259 -8.25 -24.42 -16.61
C LEU A 259 -9.40 -25.36 -16.98
N GLY A 260 -10.54 -25.23 -16.31
CA GLY A 260 -11.74 -26.02 -16.57
C GLY A 260 -12.63 -26.23 -15.36
N GLU A 261 -12.09 -26.07 -14.14
CA GLU A 261 -12.82 -26.31 -12.89
C GLU A 261 -13.17 -24.99 -12.16
N ASP A 262 -14.41 -24.88 -11.66
CA ASP A 262 -14.95 -23.71 -10.95
C ASP A 262 -14.11 -23.26 -9.73
N SER A 263 -13.49 -24.24 -9.06
CA SER A 263 -12.61 -24.06 -7.92
C SER A 263 -11.40 -23.18 -8.29
N SER A 264 -10.79 -23.43 -9.46
CA SER A 264 -9.62 -22.74 -9.99
C SER A 264 -9.90 -21.27 -10.32
N ALA A 265 -11.02 -20.99 -11.00
CA ALA A 265 -11.42 -19.62 -11.34
C ALA A 265 -11.63 -18.77 -10.08
N SER A 266 -12.26 -19.34 -9.06
CA SER A 266 -12.47 -18.63 -7.80
C SER A 266 -11.15 -18.27 -7.11
N ASN A 267 -10.24 -19.23 -6.96
CA ASN A 267 -8.92 -19.01 -6.36
C ASN A 267 -8.12 -17.93 -7.10
N LEU A 268 -8.21 -17.90 -8.44
CA LEU A 268 -7.57 -16.89 -9.26
C LEU A 268 -8.14 -15.47 -9.00
N ALA A 269 -9.46 -15.33 -8.85
CA ALA A 269 -10.08 -14.05 -8.55
C ALA A 269 -9.54 -13.42 -7.26
N LEU A 270 -9.30 -14.25 -6.24
CA LEU A 270 -8.70 -13.79 -4.97
C LEU A 270 -7.29 -13.26 -5.19
N GLY A 271 -6.48 -13.98 -5.97
CA GLY A 271 -5.13 -13.55 -6.35
C GLY A 271 -5.12 -12.22 -7.10
N LEU A 272 -6.03 -12.04 -8.06
CA LEU A 272 -6.18 -10.77 -8.78
C LEU A 272 -6.57 -9.63 -7.85
N LEU A 273 -7.49 -9.87 -6.90
CA LEU A 273 -7.94 -8.85 -5.95
C LEU A 273 -6.80 -8.25 -5.13
N VAL A 274 -5.80 -9.07 -4.77
CA VAL A 274 -4.69 -8.70 -3.86
C VAL A 274 -3.36 -8.45 -4.57
N CYS A 275 -3.32 -8.56 -5.90
CA CYS A 275 -2.09 -8.44 -6.71
C CYS A 275 -1.41 -7.06 -6.61
N TRP A 276 -2.12 -6.03 -6.15
CA TRP A 276 -1.53 -4.71 -5.86
C TRP A 276 -0.65 -4.72 -4.60
N LEU A 277 -0.82 -5.66 -3.67
CA LEU A 277 -0.13 -5.66 -2.38
C LEU A 277 1.39 -5.86 -2.51
N PRO A 278 1.90 -6.82 -3.32
CA PRO A 278 3.34 -6.93 -3.58
C PRO A 278 3.97 -5.63 -4.09
N VAL A 279 3.30 -4.92 -5.00
CA VAL A 279 3.79 -3.65 -5.52
C VAL A 279 3.80 -2.57 -4.42
N LEU A 280 2.76 -2.55 -3.58
CA LEU A 280 2.69 -1.62 -2.45
C LEU A 280 3.86 -1.84 -1.49
N VAL A 281 4.14 -3.09 -1.11
CA VAL A 281 5.25 -3.43 -0.21
C VAL A 281 6.60 -3.14 -0.86
N ALA A 282 6.78 -3.45 -2.15
CA ALA A 282 7.98 -3.08 -2.90
C ALA A 282 8.24 -1.58 -2.84
N ALA A 283 7.21 -0.79 -3.15
CA ALA A 283 7.28 0.67 -3.13
C ALA A 283 7.54 1.20 -1.71
N ALA A 284 6.92 0.62 -0.69
CA ALA A 284 7.15 0.98 0.71
C ALA A 284 8.58 0.64 1.20
N ILE A 285 9.18 -0.45 0.68
CA ILE A 285 10.59 -0.80 0.92
C ILE A 285 11.53 0.20 0.25
N VAL A 286 11.20 0.67 -0.96
CA VAL A 286 11.96 1.72 -1.64
C VAL A 286 11.83 3.06 -0.92
N ASP A 287 10.62 3.42 -0.49
CA ASP A 287 10.33 4.61 0.34
C ASP A 287 10.79 4.45 1.80
N ARG A 288 11.37 3.31 2.18
CA ARG A 288 11.81 3.09 3.55
C ARG A 288 13.01 3.98 3.90
N ASN A 289 12.95 4.59 5.08
CA ASN A 289 14.10 5.18 5.74
C ASN A 289 15.06 4.09 6.26
N PRO A 290 16.39 4.29 6.29
CA PRO A 290 17.33 3.46 7.04
C PRO A 290 16.85 3.07 8.43
N MET A 291 16.51 1.79 8.58
CA MET A 291 16.24 1.12 9.86
C MET A 291 15.29 1.89 10.81
N ASP A 292 15.73 2.17 12.05
CA ASP A 292 14.88 2.75 13.10
C ASP A 292 14.66 4.24 12.83
N ALA A 293 13.40 4.61 12.56
CA ALA A 293 13.04 5.98 12.26
C ALA A 293 13.32 6.93 13.44
N GLY A 294 13.29 6.42 14.69
CA GLY A 294 13.64 7.21 15.87
C GLY A 294 15.13 7.57 15.87
N ASP A 295 16.01 6.59 15.69
CA ASP A 295 17.46 6.78 15.64
C ASP A 295 17.89 7.71 14.49
N VAL A 296 17.31 7.56 13.31
CA VAL A 296 17.59 8.47 12.19
C VAL A 296 17.11 9.90 12.51
N SER A 297 15.94 10.06 13.11
CA SER A 297 15.45 11.39 13.49
C SER A 297 16.35 12.04 14.55
N ALA A 298 16.87 11.27 15.51
CA ALA A 298 17.77 11.74 16.54
C ALA A 298 19.10 12.22 15.93
N LYS A 299 19.71 11.42 15.05
CA LYS A 299 20.95 11.77 14.32
C LYS A 299 20.77 13.05 13.48
N LEU A 300 19.63 13.20 12.80
CA LEU A 300 19.32 14.38 12.00
C LEU A 300 19.07 15.62 12.88
N ASN A 301 18.30 15.47 13.95
CA ASN A 301 18.02 16.55 14.91
C ASN A 301 19.30 17.01 15.63
N GLU A 302 20.21 16.10 15.94
CA GLU A 302 21.53 16.44 16.50
C GLU A 302 22.35 17.27 15.51
N CYS A 303 22.42 16.83 14.24
CA CYS A 303 23.10 17.57 13.17
C CYS A 303 22.51 18.97 12.98
N LEU A 304 21.19 19.08 12.84
CA LEU A 304 20.50 20.36 12.66
C LEU A 304 20.66 21.28 13.89
N ARG A 305 20.68 20.74 15.11
CA ARG A 305 20.90 21.52 16.32
C ARG A 305 22.28 22.15 16.35
N SER A 306 23.32 21.39 15.99
CA SER A 306 24.69 21.91 15.90
C SER A 306 24.78 23.05 14.88
N ILE A 307 24.05 22.93 13.76
CA ILE A 307 23.96 23.97 12.72
C ILE A 307 23.26 25.22 13.27
N VAL A 308 22.11 25.08 13.91
CA VAL A 308 21.36 26.21 14.50
C VAL A 308 22.19 26.96 15.53
N MET A 309 23.02 26.27 16.31
CA MET A 309 23.91 26.91 17.28
C MET A 309 25.07 27.69 16.64
N ALA A 310 25.46 27.33 15.42
CA ALA A 310 26.54 27.97 14.68
C ALA A 310 26.09 29.20 13.87
N ILE A 311 24.78 29.33 13.59
CA ILE A 311 24.22 30.50 12.88
C ILE A 311 24.22 31.73 13.83
N PRO A 312 24.64 32.94 13.38
CA PRO A 312 24.67 34.13 14.21
C PRO A 312 23.32 34.45 14.89
N ARG A 313 23.34 34.60 16.22
CA ARG A 313 22.15 34.77 17.10
C ARG A 313 21.22 35.95 16.77
N GLU A 314 21.68 36.92 16.00
CA GLU A 314 20.91 38.13 15.67
C GLU A 314 19.75 37.86 14.68
N LEU A 315 19.71 36.68 14.05
CA LEU A 315 18.75 36.34 12.99
C LEU A 315 17.82 35.16 13.34
N TYR A 316 16.98 35.25 14.39
CA TYR A 316 15.87 34.30 14.72
C TYR A 316 16.13 33.14 15.70
N ILE A 317 16.51 33.39 16.95
CA ILE A 317 16.11 32.44 18.00
C ILE A 317 15.37 33.21 19.10
N PRO A 318 14.03 33.06 19.21
CA PRO A 318 13.31 33.55 20.38
C PRO A 318 13.95 32.95 21.63
N GLN A 319 14.36 33.82 22.57
CA GLN A 319 14.92 33.39 23.85
C GLN A 319 13.94 32.43 24.54
N GLY A 320 14.35 31.18 24.80
CA GLY A 320 13.57 30.20 25.55
C GLY A 320 13.25 28.87 24.85
N VAL A 321 13.63 28.66 23.59
CA VAL A 321 13.41 27.35 22.92
C VAL A 321 14.53 26.35 23.28
N THR A 322 14.57 25.95 24.54
CA THR A 322 15.34 24.77 24.97
C THR A 322 14.44 23.55 24.86
N GLY A 323 14.57 22.78 23.78
CA GLY A 323 14.19 21.35 23.83
C GLY A 323 13.26 20.78 22.76
N ASN A 324 12.84 21.50 21.72
CA ASN A 324 11.97 20.91 20.69
C ASN A 324 12.78 20.39 19.50
N GLU A 325 12.64 19.09 19.21
CA GLU A 325 13.15 18.44 18.00
C GLU A 325 12.56 19.11 16.75
N ILE A 326 13.39 19.42 15.74
CA ILE A 326 12.97 20.07 14.48
C ILE A 326 12.17 19.08 13.62
N LEU A 327 12.69 17.86 13.52
CA LEU A 327 12.01 16.74 12.89
C LEU A 327 11.18 16.01 13.95
N GLY A 328 9.89 15.88 13.67
CA GLY A 328 8.95 15.13 14.49
C GLY A 328 8.81 13.68 14.05
N GLY A 329 7.58 13.17 14.12
CA GLY A 329 7.28 11.78 13.80
C GLY A 329 7.55 11.41 12.34
N PHE A 330 7.84 10.14 12.11
CA PHE A 330 8.00 9.58 10.77
C PHE A 330 6.65 9.58 10.02
N ALA A 331 6.65 10.14 8.82
CA ALA A 331 5.48 10.31 7.96
C ALA A 331 5.60 9.58 6.61
N GLY A 332 6.77 8.99 6.31
CA GLY A 332 6.99 8.20 5.11
C GLY A 332 6.06 7.00 4.98
N GLN A 333 6.11 6.33 3.82
CA GLN A 333 5.35 5.11 3.52
C GLN A 333 3.82 5.28 3.54
N GLY A 334 3.37 6.51 3.35
CA GLY A 334 1.95 6.87 3.39
C GLY A 334 1.33 6.79 4.79
N ARG A 335 2.10 6.84 5.89
CA ARG A 335 1.57 6.75 7.26
C ARG A 335 0.67 7.91 7.67
N VAL A 336 0.89 9.09 7.10
CA VAL A 336 0.26 10.34 7.52
C VAL A 336 -0.53 10.93 6.36
N HIS A 337 -1.80 11.26 6.61
CA HIS A 337 -2.63 11.95 5.64
C HIS A 337 -2.13 13.37 5.39
N TRP A 338 -2.11 13.74 4.11
CA TRP A 338 -1.72 15.05 3.60
C TRP A 338 -0.34 15.53 4.06
N HIS A 339 0.59 14.60 4.25
CA HIS A 339 1.98 14.93 4.50
C HIS A 339 2.62 15.52 3.24
N CYS A 340 3.00 16.79 3.31
CA CYS A 340 3.82 17.46 2.31
C CYS A 340 5.18 17.72 2.95
N GLY A 341 6.18 16.89 2.64
CA GLY A 341 7.51 17.03 3.24
C GLY A 341 8.29 18.24 2.72
N ALA A 342 9.35 18.62 3.44
CA ALA A 342 10.15 19.83 3.20
C ALA A 342 10.84 19.87 1.82
N ALA A 343 11.14 18.70 1.25
CA ALA A 343 11.93 18.62 0.03
C ALA A 343 11.19 19.17 -1.18
N SER A 344 9.86 19.12 -1.23
CA SER A 344 9.14 19.64 -2.40
C SER A 344 9.35 21.14 -2.58
N SER A 345 9.36 21.92 -1.49
CA SER A 345 9.59 23.37 -1.53
C SER A 345 11.02 23.72 -1.96
N ILE A 346 11.99 23.03 -1.35
CA ILE A 346 13.42 23.22 -1.63
C ILE A 346 13.73 22.83 -3.09
N LEU A 347 13.22 21.69 -3.57
CA LEU A 347 13.41 21.26 -4.96
C LEU A 347 12.77 22.22 -5.96
N CYS A 348 11.58 22.76 -5.68
CA CYS A 348 10.98 23.78 -6.54
C CYS A 348 11.80 25.07 -6.58
N THR A 349 12.37 25.47 -5.44
CA THR A 349 13.26 26.65 -5.40
C THR A 349 14.52 26.40 -6.22
N LEU A 350 15.12 25.21 -6.10
CA LEU A 350 16.26 24.82 -6.92
C LEU A 350 15.89 24.87 -8.41
N GLU A 351 14.77 24.26 -8.81
CA GLU A 351 14.25 24.23 -10.19
C GLU A 351 14.01 25.63 -10.79
N GLY A 352 13.81 26.64 -9.94
CA GLY A 352 13.61 28.02 -10.36
C GLY A 352 14.89 28.86 -10.50
N LEU A 353 16.07 28.32 -10.16
CA LEU A 353 17.33 29.07 -10.27
C LEU A 353 17.70 29.33 -11.74
N PRO A 354 18.23 30.53 -12.06
CA PRO A 354 18.71 30.83 -13.41
C PRO A 354 19.86 29.87 -13.78
N ASP A 355 19.95 29.50 -15.06
CA ASP A 355 20.98 28.61 -15.59
C ASP A 355 21.05 27.20 -14.95
N MET A 356 19.96 26.75 -14.33
CA MET A 356 19.88 25.39 -13.80
C MET A 356 19.87 24.36 -14.94
N GLY A 357 21.02 23.73 -15.16
CA GLY A 357 21.26 22.74 -16.19
C GLY A 357 22.23 21.66 -15.76
N ARG A 358 22.75 20.89 -16.72
CA ARG A 358 23.82 19.92 -16.43
C ARG A 358 25.12 20.66 -16.11
N GLY A 359 25.84 20.25 -15.07
CA GLY A 359 27.07 20.91 -14.61
C GLY A 359 26.82 22.02 -13.57
N TRP A 360 25.64 22.06 -12.94
CA TRP A 360 25.30 23.11 -11.97
C TRP A 360 26.08 23.04 -10.65
N LEU A 361 27.04 22.12 -10.50
CA LEU A 361 27.93 22.08 -9.34
C LEU A 361 28.69 23.40 -9.14
N ASP A 362 29.08 24.07 -10.23
CA ASP A 362 29.80 25.35 -10.16
C ASP A 362 28.94 26.45 -9.50
N ILE A 363 27.61 26.40 -9.69
CA ILE A 363 26.66 27.31 -9.03
C ILE A 363 26.62 27.00 -7.54
N TYR A 364 26.56 25.72 -7.17
CA TYR A 364 26.57 25.29 -5.77
C TYR A 364 27.86 25.67 -5.03
N GLU A 365 29.03 25.60 -5.70
CA GLU A 365 30.32 25.93 -5.07
C GLU A 365 30.55 27.44 -4.94
N ASN A 366 30.08 28.24 -5.89
CA ASN A 366 30.39 29.67 -5.96
C ASN A 366 29.28 30.59 -5.44
N ASP A 367 28.05 30.08 -5.26
CA ASP A 367 26.90 30.93 -4.98
C ASP A 367 26.21 30.60 -3.64
N HIS A 368 26.17 31.59 -2.75
CA HIS A 368 25.41 31.53 -1.51
C HIS A 368 23.90 31.74 -1.73
N GLU A 369 23.44 32.06 -2.95
CA GLU A 369 22.03 32.22 -3.29
C GLU A 369 21.19 31.00 -2.91
N LEU A 370 21.71 29.76 -2.94
CA LEU A 370 20.96 28.58 -2.50
C LEU A 370 20.48 28.68 -1.04
N THR A 371 21.24 29.37 -0.18
CA THR A 371 20.88 29.58 1.22
C THR A 371 19.99 30.81 1.44
N ILE A 372 20.05 31.80 0.54
CA ILE A 372 19.41 33.13 0.69
C ILE A 372 18.14 33.27 -0.16
N ALA A 373 17.96 32.43 -1.19
CA ALA A 373 16.88 32.56 -2.16
C ALA A 373 15.51 32.66 -1.48
N PRO A 374 14.63 33.59 -1.90
CA PRO A 374 13.34 33.79 -1.27
C PRO A 374 12.51 32.49 -1.30
N SER A 375 11.92 32.13 -0.16
CA SER A 375 11.07 30.93 -0.04
C SER A 375 9.91 31.04 -1.04
N GLN A 376 9.83 30.14 -2.01
CA GLN A 376 8.62 30.02 -2.81
C GLN A 376 7.55 29.40 -1.90
N ARG A 377 6.36 30.02 -1.83
CA ARG A 377 5.26 29.53 -1.00
C ARG A 377 4.99 28.07 -1.35
N TRP A 378 4.77 27.22 -0.34
CA TRP A 378 4.40 25.80 -0.48
C TRP A 378 3.22 25.66 -1.45
N GLN A 379 3.51 25.48 -2.73
CA GLN A 379 2.49 25.24 -3.74
C GLN A 379 2.17 23.75 -3.67
N MET A 380 1.14 23.45 -2.88
CA MET A 380 0.61 22.10 -2.72
C MET A 380 0.13 21.51 -4.06
N ILE A 381 -0.15 22.33 -5.09
CA ILE A 381 -0.73 21.90 -6.36
C ILE A 381 0.20 22.29 -7.51
N ALA A 382 1.06 21.37 -7.91
CA ALA A 382 1.72 21.39 -9.22
C ALA A 382 0.95 20.44 -10.15
N SER A 383 0.62 20.87 -11.37
CA SER A 383 -0.09 20.02 -12.37
C SER A 383 0.62 18.69 -12.66
N SER A 384 1.93 18.64 -12.38
CA SER A 384 2.77 17.44 -12.49
C SER A 384 2.50 16.33 -11.46
N GLN A 385 1.56 16.55 -10.51
CA GLN A 385 1.21 15.62 -9.44
C GLN A 385 0.17 14.57 -9.84
N GLY A 386 -0.58 14.79 -10.93
CA GLY A 386 -1.64 13.86 -11.37
C GLY A 386 -1.12 12.46 -11.70
N TRP A 387 0.12 12.33 -12.20
CA TRP A 387 0.64 11.04 -12.67
C TRP A 387 0.71 9.96 -11.58
N GLN A 388 1.06 10.33 -10.34
CA GLN A 388 1.17 9.36 -9.23
C GLN A 388 -0.19 8.87 -8.78
N MET A 389 -1.17 9.78 -8.75
CA MET A 389 -2.55 9.46 -8.46
C MET A 389 -3.10 8.54 -9.55
N THR A 390 -2.90 8.88 -10.83
CA THR A 390 -3.32 8.03 -11.96
C THR A 390 -2.65 6.66 -11.92
N ALA A 391 -1.33 6.58 -11.67
CA ALA A 391 -0.62 5.31 -11.58
C ALA A 391 -1.15 4.42 -10.45
N SER A 392 -1.37 4.99 -9.25
CA SER A 392 -1.92 4.27 -8.09
C SER A 392 -3.34 3.80 -8.35
N PHE A 393 -4.17 4.67 -8.95
CA PHE A 393 -5.54 4.37 -9.33
C PHE A 393 -5.60 3.22 -10.35
N THR A 394 -4.91 3.35 -11.48
CA THR A 394 -4.92 2.34 -12.54
C THR A 394 -4.42 0.99 -12.03
N LEU A 395 -3.35 0.97 -11.23
CA LEU A 395 -2.80 -0.27 -10.71
C LEU A 395 -3.82 -1.01 -9.83
N VAL A 396 -4.36 -0.34 -8.81
CA VAL A 396 -5.29 -0.99 -7.88
C VAL A 396 -6.63 -1.30 -8.54
N CYS A 397 -7.18 -0.37 -9.33
CA CYS A 397 -8.45 -0.57 -10.00
C CYS A 397 -8.38 -1.68 -11.05
N SER A 398 -7.29 -1.81 -11.81
CA SER A 398 -7.16 -2.91 -12.78
C SER A 398 -7.16 -4.28 -12.11
N CYS A 399 -6.50 -4.42 -10.95
CA CYS A 399 -6.54 -5.64 -10.14
C CYS A 399 -7.96 -5.96 -9.64
N ILE A 400 -8.66 -4.98 -9.05
CA ILE A 400 -10.01 -5.19 -8.48
C ILE A 400 -11.04 -5.43 -9.59
N ILE A 401 -10.98 -4.68 -10.69
CA ILE A 401 -11.86 -4.87 -11.85
C ILE A 401 -11.61 -6.24 -12.49
N GLY A 402 -10.35 -6.67 -12.61
CA GLY A 402 -10.01 -8.01 -13.10
C GLY A 402 -10.63 -9.11 -12.24
N ALA A 403 -10.52 -9.01 -10.92
CA ALA A 403 -11.15 -9.94 -9.99
C ALA A 403 -12.69 -9.92 -10.07
N PHE A 404 -13.28 -8.72 -10.20
CA PHE A 404 -14.71 -8.54 -10.37
C PHE A 404 -15.22 -9.18 -11.66
N ILE A 405 -14.60 -8.87 -12.79
CA ILE A 405 -14.97 -9.41 -14.11
C ILE A 405 -14.92 -10.93 -14.07
N LEU A 406 -13.81 -11.49 -13.59
CA LEU A 406 -13.65 -12.94 -13.51
C LEU A 406 -14.73 -13.59 -12.65
N SER A 407 -15.05 -13.01 -11.48
CA SER A 407 -16.10 -13.56 -10.62
C SER A 407 -17.53 -13.23 -11.08
N TYR A 408 -17.72 -12.26 -11.96
CA TYR A 408 -19.03 -11.90 -12.52
C TYR A 408 -19.41 -12.86 -13.65
N PHE A 409 -18.44 -13.34 -14.41
CA PHE A 409 -18.63 -14.26 -15.53
C PHE A 409 -18.38 -15.73 -15.16
N THR A 410 -18.22 -16.09 -13.89
CA THR A 410 -17.94 -17.47 -13.49
C THR A 410 -18.51 -17.82 -12.11
N PRO A 411 -19.26 -18.94 -11.95
CA PRO A 411 -19.82 -19.79 -13.01
C PRO A 411 -21.06 -19.17 -13.68
N THR A 412 -21.98 -18.64 -12.88
CA THR A 412 -23.21 -18.01 -13.37
C THR A 412 -22.99 -16.54 -13.62
N VAL A 413 -23.40 -16.05 -14.80
CA VAL A 413 -23.24 -14.64 -15.14
C VAL A 413 -24.14 -13.81 -14.22
N GLY A 414 -23.53 -12.88 -13.48
CA GLY A 414 -24.26 -11.94 -12.64
C GLY A 414 -23.55 -11.51 -11.37
N LEU A 415 -24.27 -10.73 -10.57
CA LEU A 415 -23.78 -10.24 -9.29
C LEU A 415 -24.06 -11.25 -8.18
N GLY A 416 -23.08 -12.10 -7.89
CA GLY A 416 -23.08 -13.02 -6.75
C GLY A 416 -22.40 -12.42 -5.50
N CYS A 417 -22.34 -13.21 -4.43
CA CYS A 417 -21.72 -12.76 -3.17
C CYS A 417 -20.23 -12.40 -3.33
N ARG A 418 -19.51 -13.12 -4.20
CA ARG A 418 -18.07 -12.91 -4.45
C ARG A 418 -17.82 -11.63 -5.25
N SER A 419 -18.42 -11.51 -6.43
CA SER A 419 -18.29 -10.34 -7.30
C SER A 419 -18.81 -9.06 -6.61
N ALA A 420 -19.92 -9.14 -5.88
CA ALA A 420 -20.39 -8.03 -5.05
C ALA A 420 -19.39 -7.67 -3.93
N GLY A 421 -18.77 -8.67 -3.29
CA GLY A 421 -17.73 -8.47 -2.30
C GLY A 421 -16.56 -7.64 -2.82
N TYR A 422 -16.04 -8.00 -3.99
CA TYR A 422 -14.96 -7.26 -4.66
C TYR A 422 -15.39 -5.86 -5.07
N MET A 423 -16.61 -5.71 -5.59
CA MET A 423 -17.18 -4.42 -5.96
C MET A 423 -17.28 -3.49 -4.74
N ILE A 424 -17.80 -3.97 -3.61
CA ILE A 424 -17.91 -3.20 -2.35
C ILE A 424 -16.52 -2.75 -1.87
N PHE A 425 -15.52 -3.65 -1.89
CA PHE A 425 -14.14 -3.31 -1.54
C PHE A 425 -13.57 -2.21 -2.44
N GLY A 426 -13.79 -2.33 -3.75
CA GLY A 426 -13.36 -1.34 -4.74
C GLY A 426 -14.04 0.02 -4.56
N LEU A 427 -15.35 0.03 -4.37
CA LEU A 427 -16.13 1.26 -4.14
C LEU A 427 -15.72 1.95 -2.84
N ASN A 428 -15.52 1.21 -1.75
CA ASN A 428 -15.03 1.77 -0.49
C ASN A 428 -13.64 2.38 -0.65
N SER A 429 -12.73 1.71 -1.37
CA SER A 429 -11.39 2.23 -1.67
C SER A 429 -11.44 3.52 -2.49
N PHE A 430 -12.36 3.59 -3.46
CA PHE A 430 -12.61 4.78 -4.27
C PHE A 430 -13.19 5.92 -3.43
N VAL A 431 -14.17 5.64 -2.58
CA VAL A 431 -14.75 6.63 -1.66
C VAL A 431 -13.69 7.22 -0.74
N CYS A 432 -12.79 6.39 -0.19
CA CYS A 432 -11.65 6.86 0.61
C CYS A 432 -10.77 7.84 -0.18
N LEU A 433 -10.48 7.56 -1.45
CA LEU A 433 -9.73 8.47 -2.32
C LEU A 433 -10.44 9.81 -2.52
N PHE A 434 -11.75 9.79 -2.80
CA PHE A 434 -12.53 11.02 -2.99
C PHE A 434 -12.61 11.86 -1.72
N ILE A 435 -12.80 11.23 -0.57
CA ILE A 435 -12.78 11.91 0.73
C ILE A 435 -11.39 12.49 0.99
N GLU A 436 -10.32 11.74 0.72
CA GLU A 436 -8.94 12.21 0.92
C GLU A 436 -8.67 13.48 0.10
N ILE A 437 -9.04 13.48 -1.19
CA ILE A 437 -8.84 14.60 -2.10
C ILE A 437 -9.77 15.76 -1.74
N GLY A 438 -11.04 15.49 -1.46
CA GLY A 438 -12.00 16.51 -1.06
C GLY A 438 -11.60 17.19 0.24
N ALA A 439 -11.15 16.42 1.23
CA ALA A 439 -10.61 16.96 2.47
C ALA A 439 -9.32 17.74 2.25
N TRP A 440 -8.47 17.31 1.32
CA TRP A 440 -7.24 18.02 0.98
C TRP A 440 -7.50 19.39 0.35
N VAL A 441 -8.45 19.46 -0.60
CA VAL A 441 -8.77 20.67 -1.37
C VAL A 441 -9.62 21.65 -0.58
N PHE A 442 -10.64 21.18 0.13
CA PHE A 442 -11.69 22.04 0.67
C PHE A 442 -11.58 22.31 2.18
N LEU A 443 -10.84 21.50 2.95
CA LEU A 443 -10.79 21.66 4.40
C LEU A 443 -9.55 22.45 4.85
N PRO A 444 -9.74 23.62 5.51
CA PRO A 444 -8.64 24.34 6.12
C PRO A 444 -8.03 23.52 7.27
N MET A 445 -6.77 23.80 7.59
CA MET A 445 -6.10 23.21 8.75
C MET A 445 -6.89 23.54 10.04
N GLY A 446 -7.19 22.52 10.85
CA GLY A 446 -7.95 22.68 12.10
C GLY A 446 -8.91 21.51 12.36
N ARG A 447 -9.87 21.72 13.29
CA ARG A 447 -10.76 20.67 13.84
C ARG A 447 -11.51 19.85 12.79
N ARG A 448 -11.94 20.47 11.67
CA ARG A 448 -12.62 19.76 10.57
C ARG A 448 -11.72 18.75 9.88
N ARG A 449 -10.45 19.09 9.69
CA ARG A 449 -9.45 18.20 9.09
C ARG A 449 -9.06 17.07 10.02
N GLU A 450 -9.11 17.29 11.34
CA GLU A 450 -8.95 16.21 12.33
C GLU A 450 -10.12 15.23 12.30
N ALA A 451 -11.36 15.74 12.23
CA ALA A 451 -12.54 14.91 12.08
C ALA A 451 -12.49 14.08 10.79
N ALA A 452 -12.07 14.68 9.67
CA ALA A 452 -11.87 13.96 8.41
C ALA A 452 -10.82 12.84 8.52
N ARG A 453 -9.70 13.05 9.23
CA ARG A 453 -8.71 11.98 9.49
C ARG A 453 -9.31 10.82 10.27
N TRP A 454 -10.08 11.11 11.32
CA TRP A 454 -10.73 10.06 12.11
C TRP A 454 -11.76 9.28 11.30
N PHE A 455 -12.54 9.98 10.47
CA PHE A 455 -13.50 9.36 9.58
C PHE A 455 -12.81 8.46 8.55
N LEU A 456 -11.75 8.94 7.89
CA LEU A 456 -10.95 8.15 6.96
C LEU A 456 -10.38 6.89 7.62
N ARG A 457 -9.82 6.99 8.83
CA ARG A 457 -9.33 5.82 9.58
C ARG A 457 -10.42 4.79 9.87
N LEU A 458 -11.65 5.24 10.12
CA LEU A 458 -12.79 4.35 10.33
C LEU A 458 -13.17 3.64 9.02
N CYS A 459 -13.23 4.38 7.91
CA CYS A 459 -13.47 3.80 6.59
C CYS A 459 -12.39 2.79 6.19
N GLU A 460 -11.11 3.12 6.40
CA GLU A 460 -9.96 2.24 6.19
C GLU A 460 -10.08 0.96 7.02
N PHE A 461 -10.36 1.07 8.33
CA PHE A 461 -10.56 -0.08 9.20
C PHE A 461 -11.72 -0.96 8.73
N THR A 462 -12.85 -0.35 8.37
CA THR A 462 -14.05 -1.06 7.89
C THR A 462 -13.75 -1.82 6.60
N ASN A 463 -13.05 -1.17 5.66
CA ASN A 463 -12.70 -1.79 4.39
C ASN A 463 -11.61 -2.87 4.54
N PHE A 464 -10.69 -2.71 5.49
CA PHE A 464 -9.77 -3.77 5.90
C PHE A 464 -10.53 -4.99 6.44
N CYS A 465 -11.48 -4.79 7.36
CA CYS A 465 -12.31 -5.88 7.88
C CYS A 465 -13.09 -6.57 6.76
N TRP A 466 -13.59 -5.80 5.78
CA TRP A 466 -14.26 -6.34 4.61
C TRP A 466 -13.33 -7.19 3.73
N LEU A 467 -12.10 -6.74 3.49
CA LEU A 467 -11.08 -7.53 2.77
C LEU A 467 -10.75 -8.83 3.52
N MET A 468 -10.58 -8.76 4.84
CA MET A 468 -10.35 -9.95 5.67
C MET A 468 -11.53 -10.92 5.62
N TYR A 469 -12.76 -10.40 5.62
CA TYR A 469 -13.97 -11.20 5.43
C TYR A 469 -13.96 -11.91 4.08
N ILE A 470 -13.65 -11.22 2.98
CA ILE A 470 -13.56 -11.81 1.64
C ILE A 470 -12.55 -12.97 1.62
N ILE A 471 -11.33 -12.74 2.10
CA ILE A 471 -10.27 -13.76 2.16
C ILE A 471 -10.74 -14.98 2.96
N THR A 472 -11.35 -14.75 4.12
CA THR A 472 -11.80 -15.81 5.03
C THR A 472 -12.97 -16.60 4.45
N ALA A 473 -14.00 -15.90 3.96
CA ALA A 473 -15.21 -16.47 3.39
C ALA A 473 -14.90 -17.30 2.14
N GLN A 474 -13.95 -16.83 1.33
CA GLN A 474 -13.50 -17.57 0.16
C GLN A 474 -12.68 -18.80 0.52
N THR A 475 -11.70 -18.66 1.42
CA THR A 475 -10.83 -19.77 1.85
C THR A 475 -11.62 -20.90 2.50
N ARG A 476 -12.67 -20.56 3.27
CA ARG A 476 -13.54 -21.52 3.94
C ARG A 476 -14.66 -22.09 3.05
N GLY A 477 -14.98 -21.44 1.93
CA GLY A 477 -16.11 -21.83 1.08
C GLY A 477 -17.46 -21.34 1.59
N THR A 478 -17.52 -20.29 2.41
CA THR A 478 -18.78 -19.68 2.88
C THR A 478 -19.66 -19.21 1.72
N TYR A 479 -19.06 -18.92 0.56
CA TYR A 479 -19.77 -18.58 -0.67
C TYR A 479 -20.38 -19.78 -1.42
N ASN A 480 -20.18 -21.01 -0.95
CA ASN A 480 -20.75 -22.22 -1.57
C ASN A 480 -22.14 -22.49 -0.96
N ASN A 481 -23.12 -21.71 -1.39
CA ASN A 481 -24.52 -21.91 -1.09
C ASN A 481 -25.35 -21.51 -2.32
N CYS A 482 -26.61 -21.95 -2.36
CA CYS A 482 -27.52 -21.65 -3.46
C CYS A 482 -27.64 -20.14 -3.72
N ARG A 483 -27.67 -19.31 -2.67
CA ARG A 483 -27.85 -17.84 -2.79
C ARG A 483 -26.65 -17.14 -3.43
N CYS A 484 -25.44 -17.56 -3.09
CA CYS A 484 -24.21 -16.98 -3.60
C CYS A 484 -23.83 -17.50 -4.98
N LYS A 485 -24.14 -18.76 -5.30
CA LYS A 485 -23.93 -19.36 -6.62
C LYS A 485 -24.99 -18.94 -7.66
N SER A 486 -26.19 -18.57 -7.23
CA SER A 486 -27.27 -18.19 -8.15
C SER A 486 -27.18 -16.76 -8.68
N SER A 487 -26.30 -15.91 -8.13
CA SER A 487 -26.11 -14.53 -8.59
C SER A 487 -27.39 -13.66 -8.58
N VAL A 488 -28.26 -13.90 -7.59
CA VAL A 488 -29.59 -13.25 -7.41
C VAL A 488 -29.53 -11.73 -7.35
N TRP A 489 -28.39 -11.11 -7.01
CA TRP A 489 -28.30 -9.65 -6.90
C TRP A 489 -28.15 -8.94 -8.26
N GLY A 490 -27.92 -9.67 -9.35
CA GLY A 490 -27.59 -9.05 -10.64
C GLY A 490 -28.01 -9.84 -11.87
N GLY A 491 -29.19 -10.47 -11.84
CA GLY A 491 -29.79 -11.11 -13.01
C GLY A 491 -29.56 -12.61 -13.14
N GLY A 492 -28.64 -13.19 -12.35
CA GLY A 492 -28.55 -14.63 -12.18
C GLY A 492 -29.74 -15.12 -11.36
N GLY A 493 -30.39 -16.19 -11.82
CA GLY A 493 -31.54 -16.80 -11.14
C GLY A 493 -31.46 -18.33 -11.08
N TYR A 494 -30.31 -18.87 -11.46
CA TYR A 494 -30.07 -20.29 -11.65
C TYR A 494 -28.71 -20.66 -11.05
N VAL A 495 -28.55 -21.93 -10.69
CA VAL A 495 -27.31 -22.51 -10.18
C VAL A 495 -26.80 -23.52 -11.19
N ASP A 496 -25.50 -23.44 -11.45
CA ASP A 496 -24.76 -24.43 -12.19
C ASP A 496 -23.98 -25.34 -11.21
N PHE A 497 -24.00 -26.64 -11.52
CA PHE A 497 -23.30 -27.70 -10.78
C PHE A 497 -22.26 -28.42 -11.65
N GLU A 498 -22.02 -27.97 -12.89
CA GLU A 498 -20.93 -28.49 -13.74
C GLU A 498 -19.53 -28.19 -13.21
#